data_AF-A0A9D0ZZB1-F1
#
_entry.id   AF-A0A9D0ZZB1-F1
#
_cell.length_a   1.000
_cell.length_b   1.000
_cell.length_c   1.000
_cell.angle_alpha   90.00
_cell.angle_beta   90.00
_cell.angle_gamma   90.00
#
_symmetry.space_group_name_H-M   'P 1'
#
loop_
_entity.id
_entity.type
_entity.pdbx_description
1 polymer ?
#
loop_
_entity_poly.entity_id
_entity_poly.type
_entity_poly.pdbx_seq_one_letter_code
_entity_poly.pdbx_strand_id
1 'polypeptide(L)'
;MRRAKTQPAWTNVRWPKATWGAGTGATVGKLLGPQFSMKAGLGYAPVERGELYVGALVAVNAAGHVVDEAGATLAGTRDPEDVAREYPPVSSVQKDSGSRGLSVPVDVNAAENSSQGAASGMHASARPARVLSPEEAFERMLDAADAAKEAGKAVSPFSGNTTIGCVITNATLTKTQATKVSAMVHDAYARAIRPVHTTNDGDTIFTVATGEIAPDLTAGDSQAIVDTVGVLGTHAMEQAIRSAVMHAEPLCGVPATL
;
A
#
# COMPACT_ATOMS: atom_id res chain seq x y z
N MET A 1 16.33 26.16 32.58
CA MET A 1 15.78 24.81 32.84
C MET A 1 15.77 24.03 31.53
N ARG A 2 16.58 22.98 31.37
CA ARG A 2 16.43 22.05 30.24
C ARG A 2 15.14 21.26 30.48
N ARG A 3 14.19 21.30 29.53
CA ARG A 3 13.01 20.41 29.58
C ARG A 3 13.53 18.96 29.69
N ALA A 4 12.94 18.17 30.59
CA ALA A 4 13.19 16.74 30.63
C ALA A 4 12.94 16.16 29.24
N LYS A 5 13.78 15.23 28.77
CA LYS A 5 13.53 14.51 27.51
C LYS A 5 12.17 13.84 27.60
N THR A 6 11.16 14.48 27.01
CA THR A 6 9.82 13.90 26.85
C THR A 6 9.97 12.67 25.98
N GLN A 7 9.48 11.52 26.45
CA GLN A 7 9.43 10.33 25.62
C GLN A 7 8.69 10.65 24.31
N PRO A 8 9.15 10.13 23.16
CA PRO A 8 8.49 10.38 21.89
C PRO A 8 7.02 9.96 21.96
N ALA A 9 6.12 10.78 21.43
CA ALA A 9 4.67 10.62 21.62
C ALA A 9 4.12 9.25 21.15
N TRP A 10 4.87 8.53 20.31
CA TRP A 10 4.52 7.21 19.78
C TRP A 10 4.99 6.02 20.63
N THR A 11 5.81 6.22 21.66
CA THR A 11 6.38 5.12 22.48
C THR A 11 5.33 4.25 23.17
N ASN A 12 4.10 4.76 23.35
CA ASN A 12 2.96 4.02 23.90
C ASN A 12 1.73 4.02 22.98
N VAL A 13 1.91 4.35 21.69
CA VAL A 13 0.83 4.31 20.72
C VAL A 13 0.73 2.90 20.17
N ARG A 14 -0.42 2.26 20.42
CA ARG A 14 -0.78 1.03 19.71
C ARG A 14 -1.30 1.42 18.34
N TRP A 15 -0.49 1.18 17.33
CA TRP A 15 -0.88 1.46 15.96
C TRP A 15 -1.94 0.46 15.48
N PRO A 16 -2.92 0.93 14.69
CA PRO A 16 -3.95 0.05 14.16
C PRO A 16 -3.35 -0.95 13.16
N LYS A 17 -4.07 -2.05 12.94
CA LYS A 17 -3.78 -2.97 11.84
C LYS A 17 -3.79 -2.22 10.51
N ALA A 18 -2.96 -2.65 9.55
CA ALA A 18 -2.92 -2.00 8.24
C ALA A 18 -4.27 -2.06 7.50
N THR A 19 -5.07 -3.10 7.75
CA THR A 19 -6.43 -3.31 7.24
C THR A 19 -7.51 -2.57 8.03
N TRP A 20 -7.29 -1.28 8.28
CA TRP A 20 -8.24 -0.42 8.99
C TRP A 20 -8.42 0.92 8.28
N GLY A 21 -9.57 1.58 8.49
CA GLY A 21 -9.86 2.89 7.90
C GLY A 21 -9.67 2.90 6.37
N ALA A 22 -8.92 3.88 5.86
CA ALA A 22 -8.58 4.00 4.44
C ALA A 22 -7.75 2.80 3.89
N GLY A 23 -7.09 2.02 4.76
CA GLY A 23 -6.32 0.83 4.39
C GLY A 23 -7.17 -0.42 4.15
N THR A 24 -8.44 -0.42 4.55
CA THR A 24 -9.32 -1.61 4.48
C THR A 24 -9.41 -2.17 3.06
N GLY A 25 -9.68 -1.33 2.06
CA GLY A 25 -9.76 -1.72 0.64
C GLY A 25 -8.47 -1.57 -0.15
N ALA A 26 -7.37 -1.18 0.49
CA ALA A 26 -6.14 -0.81 -0.19
C ALA A 26 -5.38 -2.03 -0.73
N THR A 27 -4.88 -1.93 -1.97
CA THR A 27 -4.18 -3.01 -2.70
C THR A 27 -3.04 -2.47 -3.55
N VAL A 28 -2.09 -3.33 -3.90
CA VAL A 28 -0.90 -3.02 -4.72
C VAL A 28 -0.69 -4.05 -5.81
N GLY A 29 0.09 -3.72 -6.84
CA GLY A 29 0.46 -4.66 -7.89
C GLY A 29 -0.65 -4.94 -8.89
N LYS A 30 -1.14 -3.90 -9.57
CA LYS A 30 -2.28 -3.97 -10.49
C LYS A 30 -1.88 -3.86 -11.96
N LEU A 31 -0.59 -3.99 -12.30
CA LEU A 31 -0.10 -3.83 -13.67
C LEU A 31 -0.79 -4.77 -14.68
N LEU A 32 -1.15 -5.99 -14.25
CA LEU A 32 -1.89 -6.96 -15.07
C LEU A 32 -3.40 -6.99 -14.77
N GLY A 33 -3.89 -6.10 -13.91
CA GLY A 33 -5.26 -6.02 -13.46
C GLY A 33 -5.47 -6.30 -11.96
N PRO A 34 -6.58 -5.83 -11.37
CA PRO A 34 -6.85 -5.89 -9.93
C PRO A 34 -6.98 -7.32 -9.40
N GLN A 35 -7.38 -8.29 -10.22
CA GLN A 35 -7.48 -9.71 -9.84
C GLN A 35 -6.13 -10.34 -9.45
N PHE A 36 -5.02 -9.76 -9.90
CA PHE A 36 -3.67 -10.21 -9.58
C PHE A 36 -3.02 -9.41 -8.45
N SER A 37 -3.74 -8.44 -7.88
CA SER A 37 -3.22 -7.59 -6.81
C SER A 37 -2.97 -8.35 -5.51
N MET A 38 -2.19 -7.72 -4.63
CA MET A 38 -2.00 -8.11 -3.25
C MET A 38 -2.57 -7.05 -2.31
N LYS A 39 -2.89 -7.48 -1.10
CA LYS A 39 -3.40 -6.62 -0.05
C LYS A 39 -2.28 -5.68 0.44
N ALA A 40 -2.66 -4.43 0.63
CA ALA A 40 -1.86 -3.41 1.29
C ALA A 40 -2.67 -2.79 2.43
N GLY A 41 -2.37 -1.57 2.86
CA GLY A 41 -3.11 -0.96 3.95
C GLY A 41 -2.61 0.40 4.36
N LEU A 42 -2.90 0.73 5.63
CA LEU A 42 -2.30 1.85 6.35
C LEU A 42 -0.92 1.47 6.86
N GLY A 43 0.05 2.33 6.63
CA GLY A 43 1.38 2.24 7.18
C GLY A 43 1.74 3.50 7.94
N TYR A 44 2.60 3.34 8.93
CA TYR A 44 3.11 4.43 9.74
C TYR A 44 4.59 4.18 10.03
N ALA A 45 5.35 5.26 10.18
CA ALA A 45 6.70 5.18 10.72
C ALA A 45 7.12 6.51 11.35
N PRO A 46 7.66 6.48 12.57
CA PRO A 46 8.27 7.65 13.20
C PRO A 46 9.79 7.68 13.02
N VAL A 47 10.36 8.89 12.93
CA VAL A 47 11.79 9.16 12.92
C VAL A 47 12.08 10.32 13.89
N GLU A 48 13.16 10.18 14.66
CA GLU A 48 13.58 11.17 15.66
C GLU A 48 15.03 11.60 15.40
N ARG A 49 15.27 12.91 15.56
CA ARG A 49 16.63 13.46 15.60
C ARG A 49 16.73 14.57 16.65
N GLY A 50 17.19 14.21 17.84
CA GLY A 50 17.31 15.17 18.94
C GLY A 50 15.93 15.57 19.44
N GLU A 51 15.56 16.85 19.31
CA GLU A 51 14.22 17.33 19.68
C GLU A 51 13.24 17.26 18.49
N LEU A 52 13.76 17.13 17.27
CA LEU A 52 12.96 17.07 16.06
C LEU A 52 12.32 15.70 15.89
N TYR A 53 11.00 15.71 15.71
CA TYR A 53 10.19 14.56 15.41
C TYR A 53 9.58 14.69 14.02
N VAL A 54 9.66 13.60 13.24
CA VAL A 54 9.02 13.49 11.93
C VAL A 54 8.36 12.11 11.83
N GLY A 55 7.05 12.09 11.66
CA GLY A 55 6.27 10.88 11.43
C GLY A 55 5.66 10.86 10.05
N ALA A 56 5.49 9.67 9.49
CA ALA A 56 4.73 9.44 8.26
C ALA A 56 3.55 8.51 8.53
N LEU A 57 2.44 8.77 7.85
CA LEU A 57 1.25 7.93 7.77
C LEU A 57 0.83 7.84 6.31
N VAL A 58 0.48 6.66 5.81
CA VAL A 58 0.14 6.47 4.38
C VAL A 58 -0.89 5.37 4.20
N ALA A 59 -1.86 5.58 3.31
CA ALA A 59 -2.71 4.52 2.78
C ALA A 59 -2.19 4.11 1.41
N VAL A 60 -1.71 2.88 1.28
CA VAL A 60 -1.01 2.39 0.08
C VAL A 60 -1.98 1.66 -0.84
N ASN A 61 -2.48 2.35 -1.86
CA ASN A 61 -3.32 1.77 -2.91
C ASN A 61 -2.73 2.02 -4.31
N ALA A 62 -1.52 1.51 -4.53
CA ALA A 62 -0.73 1.79 -5.74
C ALA A 62 -1.08 0.88 -6.93
N ALA A 63 -0.81 1.37 -8.14
CA ALA A 63 -0.73 0.51 -9.33
C ALA A 63 0.49 -0.42 -9.28
N GLY A 64 1.63 0.11 -8.83
CA GLY A 64 2.91 -0.60 -8.83
C GLY A 64 3.11 -1.57 -7.67
N HIS A 65 4.31 -2.13 -7.66
CA HIS A 65 4.85 -3.02 -6.64
C HIS A 65 5.43 -2.20 -5.50
N VAL A 66 5.32 -2.68 -4.27
CA VAL A 66 6.09 -2.18 -3.14
C VAL A 66 7.38 -2.98 -3.03
N VAL A 67 8.52 -2.29 -2.93
CA VAL A 67 9.86 -2.89 -2.90
C VAL A 67 10.62 -2.55 -1.61
N ASP A 68 11.54 -3.43 -1.22
CA ASP A 68 12.49 -3.18 -0.16
C ASP A 68 13.62 -2.22 -0.59
N GLU A 69 14.59 -1.97 0.29
CA GLU A 69 15.75 -1.12 0.02
C GLU A 69 16.67 -1.66 -1.09
N ALA A 70 16.71 -2.98 -1.29
CA ALA A 70 17.50 -3.63 -2.35
C ALA A 70 16.75 -3.66 -3.69
N GLY A 71 15.47 -3.30 -3.71
CA GLY A 71 14.59 -3.34 -4.87
C GLY A 71 13.84 -4.66 -5.05
N ALA A 72 13.92 -5.59 -4.10
CA ALA A 72 13.15 -6.82 -4.14
C ALA A 72 11.68 -6.55 -3.81
N THR A 73 10.77 -7.26 -4.51
CA THR A 73 9.33 -7.12 -4.30
C THR A 73 8.94 -7.60 -2.91
N LEU A 74 8.32 -6.72 -2.12
CA LEU A 74 7.62 -7.08 -0.88
C LEU A 74 6.16 -7.45 -1.18
N ALA A 75 5.47 -6.64 -1.99
CA ALA A 75 4.09 -6.88 -2.42
C ALA A 75 3.88 -6.37 -3.84
N GLY A 76 3.11 -7.08 -4.65
CA GLY A 76 3.05 -6.76 -6.07
C GLY A 76 2.07 -7.60 -6.88
N THR A 77 2.26 -7.59 -8.20
CA THR A 77 1.43 -8.33 -9.14
C THR A 77 1.76 -9.81 -9.06
N ARG A 78 0.75 -10.62 -8.78
CA ARG A 78 0.85 -12.08 -8.77
C ARG A 78 0.85 -12.63 -10.20
N ASP A 79 1.58 -13.71 -10.42
CA ASP A 79 1.68 -14.38 -11.71
C ASP A 79 0.30 -14.93 -12.13
N PRO A 80 -0.28 -14.48 -13.26
CA PRO A 80 -1.58 -14.95 -13.72
C PRO A 80 -1.68 -16.47 -13.88
N GLU A 81 -0.59 -17.14 -14.25
CA GLU A 81 -0.59 -18.59 -14.41
C GLU A 81 -0.70 -19.32 -13.07
N ASP A 82 0.00 -18.83 -12.04
CA ASP A 82 -0.13 -19.37 -10.70
C ASP A 82 -1.50 -19.07 -10.11
N VAL A 83 -2.00 -17.85 -10.29
CA VAL A 83 -3.35 -17.47 -9.82
C VAL A 83 -4.42 -18.36 -10.45
N ALA A 84 -4.30 -18.69 -11.75
CA ALA A 84 -5.22 -19.61 -12.42
C ALA A 84 -5.11 -21.06 -11.90
N ARG A 85 -3.94 -21.47 -11.38
CA ARG A 85 -3.75 -22.77 -10.71
C ARG A 85 -4.33 -22.76 -9.29
N GLU A 86 -4.17 -21.66 -8.56
CA GLU A 86 -4.67 -21.48 -7.20
C GLU A 86 -6.21 -21.35 -7.17
N TYR A 87 -6.77 -20.61 -8.13
CA TYR A 87 -8.19 -20.37 -8.31
C TYR A 87 -8.63 -20.76 -9.73
N PRO A 88 -8.80 -22.05 -10.03
CA PRO A 88 -9.23 -22.49 -11.35
C PRO A 88 -10.62 -21.93 -11.68
N PRO A 89 -10.88 -21.52 -12.93
CA PRO A 89 -12.20 -21.07 -13.34
C PRO A 89 -13.24 -22.15 -13.06
N VAL A 90 -14.44 -21.77 -12.64
CA VAL A 90 -15.50 -22.72 -12.24
C VAL A 90 -15.85 -23.71 -13.38
N SER A 91 -15.59 -23.34 -14.63
CA SER A 91 -15.76 -24.20 -15.82
C SER A 91 -14.75 -25.36 -15.91
N SER A 92 -13.57 -25.27 -15.28
CA SER A 92 -12.55 -26.32 -15.30
C SER A 92 -12.64 -27.28 -14.10
N VAL A 93 -13.54 -27.01 -13.15
CA VAL A 93 -13.87 -27.97 -12.08
C VAL A 93 -14.69 -29.10 -12.71
N GLN A 94 -14.07 -30.26 -12.89
CA GLN A 94 -14.81 -31.46 -13.29
C GLN A 94 -15.91 -31.70 -12.26
N LYS A 95 -17.18 -31.70 -12.70
CA LYS A 95 -18.29 -32.12 -11.85
C LYS A 95 -18.03 -33.56 -11.45
N ASP A 96 -17.77 -33.77 -10.17
CA ASP A 96 -17.69 -35.11 -9.63
C ASP A 96 -19.06 -35.77 -9.87
N SER A 97 -19.07 -36.83 -10.67
CA SER A 97 -20.27 -37.50 -11.16
C SER A 97 -21.13 -38.16 -10.06
N GLY A 98 -20.79 -37.93 -8.78
CA GLY A 98 -21.46 -38.46 -7.60
C GLY A 98 -22.14 -37.43 -6.67
N SER A 99 -21.98 -36.12 -6.83
CA SER A 99 -22.62 -35.15 -5.93
C SER A 99 -24.00 -34.75 -6.44
N ARG A 100 -25.07 -35.24 -5.78
CA ARG A 100 -26.45 -34.78 -5.99
C ARG A 100 -26.49 -33.25 -5.89
N GLY A 101 -27.12 -32.62 -6.88
CA GLY A 101 -27.10 -31.17 -7.05
C GLY A 101 -27.48 -30.41 -5.78
N LEU A 102 -26.58 -29.52 -5.35
CA LEU A 102 -26.97 -28.36 -4.57
C LEU A 102 -27.45 -27.30 -5.55
N SER A 103 -28.76 -27.27 -5.80
CA SER A 103 -29.43 -26.01 -6.15
C SER A 103 -29.38 -25.14 -4.90
N VAL A 104 -28.57 -24.09 -4.91
CA VAL A 104 -28.65 -23.03 -3.90
C VAL A 104 -29.76 -22.08 -4.40
N PRO A 105 -30.94 -22.01 -3.75
CA PRO A 105 -31.87 -20.94 -4.04
C PRO A 105 -31.29 -19.64 -3.47
N VAL A 106 -31.09 -18.65 -4.33
CA VAL A 106 -30.73 -17.30 -3.92
C VAL A 106 -32.03 -16.60 -3.50
N ASP A 107 -32.38 -16.67 -2.22
CA ASP A 107 -33.41 -15.81 -1.65
C ASP A 107 -32.76 -14.47 -1.24
N VAL A 108 -33.10 -13.41 -1.97
CA VAL A 108 -32.49 -12.06 -1.85
C VAL A 108 -33.07 -11.21 -0.72
N ASN A 109 -33.78 -11.77 0.26
CA ASN A 109 -34.31 -11.00 1.39
C ASN A 109 -34.45 -11.84 2.66
N ALA A 110 -33.42 -11.87 3.50
CA ALA A 110 -33.56 -12.05 4.94
C ALA A 110 -32.29 -11.55 5.65
N ALA A 111 -32.43 -10.41 6.33
CA ALA A 111 -31.47 -9.94 7.32
C ALA A 111 -31.66 -10.72 8.64
N GLU A 112 -30.60 -10.69 9.45
CA GLU A 112 -30.52 -10.97 10.89
C GLU A 112 -30.05 -12.37 11.38
N ASN A 113 -28.95 -12.29 12.14
CA ASN A 113 -28.48 -13.14 13.23
C ASN A 113 -28.40 -14.67 13.05
N SER A 114 -27.17 -15.19 13.03
CA SER A 114 -26.66 -15.99 14.14
C SER A 114 -25.20 -16.43 13.94
N SER A 115 -24.53 -16.51 15.08
CA SER A 115 -23.16 -16.94 15.31
C SER A 115 -22.90 -18.41 14.97
N GLN A 116 -21.62 -18.70 14.69
CA GLN A 116 -20.95 -20.02 14.70
C GLN A 116 -21.22 -20.95 13.51
N GLY A 117 -20.15 -21.21 12.77
CA GLY A 117 -20.11 -22.19 11.69
C GLY A 117 -18.82 -22.10 10.91
N ALA A 118 -17.70 -22.45 11.56
CA ALA A 118 -16.45 -22.69 10.86
C ALA A 118 -16.64 -23.86 9.89
N ALA A 119 -16.73 -23.57 8.60
CA ALA A 119 -16.64 -24.58 7.55
C ALA A 119 -15.23 -24.54 6.96
N SER A 120 -14.33 -25.29 7.61
CA SER A 120 -13.03 -25.65 7.08
C SER A 120 -13.20 -26.64 5.92
N GLY A 121 -13.32 -26.11 4.70
CA GLY A 121 -13.05 -26.86 3.48
C GLY A 121 -11.58 -26.74 3.13
N MET A 122 -10.76 -27.72 3.52
CA MET A 122 -9.35 -27.82 3.15
C MET A 122 -9.24 -28.01 1.62
N HIS A 123 -9.03 -26.92 0.88
CA HIS A 123 -8.33 -27.00 -0.40
C HIS A 123 -6.90 -27.44 -0.11
N ALA A 124 -6.47 -28.55 -0.73
CA ALA A 124 -5.08 -29.01 -0.66
C ALA A 124 -4.13 -27.84 -0.94
N SER A 125 -3.06 -27.74 -0.14
CA SER A 125 -2.12 -26.61 -0.11
C SER A 125 -1.42 -26.38 -1.46
N ALA A 126 -2.09 -25.69 -2.38
CA ALA A 126 -1.44 -25.09 -3.53
C ALA A 126 -0.42 -24.09 -3.00
N ARG A 127 0.80 -24.08 -3.57
CA ARG A 127 1.77 -23.04 -3.24
C ARG A 127 1.13 -21.68 -3.58
N PRO A 128 1.26 -20.66 -2.70
CA PRO A 128 0.71 -19.35 -2.98
C PRO A 128 1.31 -18.83 -4.30
N ALA A 129 0.50 -18.12 -5.09
CA ALA A 129 0.96 -17.63 -6.38
C ALA A 129 2.23 -16.77 -6.26
N ARG A 130 3.19 -17.00 -7.16
CA ARG A 130 4.43 -16.22 -7.22
C ARG A 130 4.11 -14.75 -7.44
N VAL A 131 4.81 -13.88 -6.73
CA VAL A 131 4.79 -12.44 -7.02
C VAL A 131 5.89 -12.15 -8.03
N LEU A 132 5.54 -11.46 -9.11
CA LEU A 132 6.47 -11.08 -10.17
C LEU A 132 7.43 -9.99 -9.67
N SER A 133 8.61 -9.91 -10.28
CA SER A 133 9.45 -8.72 -10.14
C SER A 133 8.77 -7.52 -10.82
N PRO A 134 9.11 -6.27 -10.46
CA PRO A 134 8.56 -5.09 -11.12
C PRO A 134 8.81 -5.11 -12.63
N GLU A 135 9.99 -5.56 -13.05
CA GLU A 135 10.40 -5.68 -14.45
C GLU A 135 9.60 -6.78 -15.16
N GLU A 136 9.48 -7.98 -14.57
CA GLU A 136 8.67 -9.05 -15.14
C GLU A 136 7.21 -8.63 -15.33
N ALA A 137 6.62 -7.97 -14.34
CA ALA A 137 5.25 -7.49 -14.40
C ALA A 137 5.06 -6.37 -15.44
N PHE A 138 6.07 -5.51 -15.60
CA PHE A 138 6.07 -4.44 -16.59
C PHE A 138 6.14 -5.01 -18.02
N GLU A 139 7.06 -5.93 -18.30
CA GLU A 139 7.15 -6.57 -19.62
C GLU A 139 5.86 -7.30 -19.97
N ARG A 140 5.28 -8.07 -19.03
CA ARG A 140 3.99 -8.74 -19.25
C ARG A 140 2.84 -7.76 -19.50
N MET A 141 2.88 -6.58 -18.89
CA MET A 141 1.89 -5.53 -19.13
C MET A 141 2.01 -5.00 -20.56
N LEU A 142 3.23 -4.82 -21.07
CA LEU A 142 3.46 -4.40 -22.46
C LEU A 142 2.97 -5.46 -23.44
N ASP A 143 3.32 -6.74 -23.23
CA ASP A 143 2.84 -7.85 -24.06
C ASP A 143 1.31 -7.92 -24.10
N ALA A 144 0.66 -7.76 -22.93
CA ALA A 144 -0.79 -7.75 -22.83
C ALA A 144 -1.43 -6.55 -23.56
N ALA A 145 -0.77 -5.39 -23.52
CA ALA A 145 -1.23 -4.19 -24.22
C ALA A 145 -1.11 -4.33 -25.74
N ASP A 146 0.00 -4.89 -26.24
CA ASP A 146 0.20 -5.15 -27.67
C ASP A 146 -0.81 -6.16 -28.20
N ALA A 147 -0.99 -7.30 -27.50
CA ALA A 147 -1.99 -8.30 -27.87
C ALA A 147 -3.43 -7.72 -27.88
N ALA A 148 -3.76 -6.86 -26.93
CA ALA A 148 -5.07 -6.22 -26.87
C ALA A 148 -5.27 -5.18 -27.98
N LYS A 149 -4.22 -4.45 -28.35
CA LYS A 149 -4.21 -3.53 -29.50
C LYS A 149 -4.41 -4.27 -30.81
N GLU A 150 -3.71 -5.39 -31.01
CA GLU A 150 -3.91 -6.28 -32.16
C GLU A 150 -5.34 -6.83 -32.23
N ALA A 151 -5.93 -7.15 -31.07
CA ALA A 151 -7.32 -7.58 -30.95
C ALA A 151 -8.36 -6.45 -31.06
N GLY A 152 -7.94 -5.19 -31.30
CA GLY A 152 -8.83 -4.03 -31.41
C GLY A 152 -9.57 -3.66 -30.12
N LYS A 153 -9.06 -4.06 -28.94
CA LYS A 153 -9.65 -3.77 -27.63
C LYS A 153 -9.02 -2.51 -27.04
N ALA A 154 -9.84 -1.67 -26.40
CA ALA A 154 -9.34 -0.56 -25.61
C ALA A 154 -8.62 -1.08 -24.36
N VAL A 155 -7.37 -0.67 -24.16
CA VAL A 155 -6.57 -1.02 -22.98
C VAL A 155 -6.56 0.18 -22.06
N SER A 156 -7.29 0.11 -20.95
CA SER A 156 -7.02 0.94 -19.79
C SER A 156 -6.49 0.01 -18.70
N PRO A 157 -5.17 -0.20 -18.61
CA PRO A 157 -4.60 -1.19 -17.71
C PRO A 157 -4.77 -0.80 -16.23
N PHE A 158 -5.21 0.43 -15.95
CA PHE A 158 -5.33 0.95 -14.60
C PHE A 158 -6.77 1.40 -14.30
N SER A 159 -7.37 0.80 -13.26
CA SER A 159 -8.49 1.38 -12.53
C SER A 159 -7.94 2.33 -11.47
N GLY A 160 -8.60 3.47 -11.22
CA GLY A 160 -8.11 4.53 -10.32
C GLY A 160 -7.42 4.02 -9.05
N ASN A 161 -6.13 4.31 -8.95
CA ASN A 161 -5.24 4.00 -7.84
C ASN A 161 -4.95 5.29 -7.09
N THR A 162 -4.62 5.23 -5.80
CA THR A 162 -4.42 6.45 -5.00
C THR A 162 -3.56 6.13 -3.79
N THR A 163 -2.32 6.62 -3.74
CA THR A 163 -1.52 6.56 -2.51
C THR A 163 -1.58 7.91 -1.81
N ILE A 164 -2.23 7.96 -0.66
CA ILE A 164 -2.39 9.20 0.12
C ILE A 164 -1.56 9.15 1.40
N GLY A 165 -0.70 10.13 1.57
CA GLY A 165 0.29 10.20 2.65
C GLY A 165 0.18 11.50 3.45
N CYS A 166 0.65 11.44 4.68
CA CYS A 166 0.80 12.58 5.55
C CYS A 166 2.15 12.52 6.28
N VAL A 167 2.88 13.63 6.24
CA VAL A 167 4.08 13.88 7.03
C VAL A 167 3.68 14.78 8.19
N ILE A 168 4.02 14.39 9.41
CA ILE A 168 3.71 15.12 10.63
C ILE A 168 5.03 15.48 11.30
N THR A 169 5.23 16.75 11.62
CA THR A 169 6.45 17.22 12.30
C THR A 169 6.14 18.24 13.38
N ASN A 170 7.03 18.34 14.36
CA ASN A 170 6.98 19.40 15.37
C ASN A 170 7.80 20.65 15.00
N ALA A 171 8.47 20.66 13.84
CA ALA A 171 9.13 21.86 13.32
C ALA A 171 8.12 22.96 12.96
N THR A 172 8.52 24.22 13.08
CA THR A 172 7.78 25.37 12.56
C THR A 172 8.06 25.53 11.08
N LEU A 173 7.02 25.38 10.26
CA LEU A 173 7.07 25.55 8.81
C LEU A 173 6.02 26.57 8.36
N THR A 174 6.40 27.44 7.43
CA THR A 174 5.42 28.23 6.65
C THR A 174 4.66 27.32 5.67
N LYS A 175 3.55 27.81 5.12
CA LYS A 175 2.77 27.06 4.10
C LYS A 175 3.64 26.64 2.91
N THR A 176 4.45 27.55 2.38
CA THR A 176 5.34 27.26 1.23
C THR A 176 6.40 26.22 1.58
N GLN A 177 6.95 26.27 2.79
CA GLN A 177 7.91 25.28 3.28
C GLN A 177 7.26 23.91 3.46
N ALA A 178 6.06 23.83 4.03
CA ALA A 178 5.29 22.60 4.15
C ALA A 178 4.96 22.00 2.77
N THR A 179 4.57 22.82 1.79
CA THR A 179 4.38 22.38 0.41
C THR A 179 5.67 21.81 -0.19
N LYS A 180 6.82 22.44 0.09
CA LYS A 180 8.12 21.94 -0.38
C LYS A 180 8.49 20.61 0.28
N VAL A 181 8.26 20.44 1.58
CA VAL A 181 8.42 19.15 2.28
C VAL A 181 7.56 18.09 1.62
N SER A 182 6.26 18.34 1.42
CA SER A 182 5.38 17.41 0.72
C SER A 182 5.96 16.97 -0.63
N ALA A 183 6.41 17.93 -1.45
CA ALA A 183 7.01 17.64 -2.74
C ALA A 183 8.28 16.78 -2.64
N MET A 184 9.13 16.99 -1.63
CA MET A 184 10.32 16.15 -1.40
C MET A 184 9.96 14.73 -0.98
N VAL A 185 8.91 14.57 -0.18
CA VAL A 185 8.52 13.25 0.33
C VAL A 185 7.89 12.36 -0.76
N HIS A 186 7.47 12.92 -1.90
CA HIS A 186 7.12 12.11 -3.08
C HIS A 186 8.29 11.23 -3.56
N ASP A 187 9.54 11.57 -3.26
CA ASP A 187 10.69 10.69 -3.54
C ASP A 187 10.56 9.33 -2.84
N ALA A 188 9.90 9.28 -1.68
CA ALA A 188 9.66 8.02 -0.96
C ALA A 188 8.75 7.10 -1.77
N TYR A 189 7.75 7.66 -2.44
CA TYR A 189 6.87 6.90 -3.32
C TYR A 189 7.69 6.31 -4.47
N ALA A 190 8.53 7.11 -5.14
CA ALA A 190 9.35 6.65 -6.26
C ALA A 190 10.40 5.59 -5.85
N ARG A 191 10.89 5.62 -4.62
CA ARG A 191 11.86 4.65 -4.10
C ARG A 191 11.21 3.35 -3.67
N ALA A 192 10.04 3.42 -3.05
CA ALA A 192 9.35 2.26 -2.48
C ALA A 192 8.28 1.66 -3.39
N ILE A 193 7.80 2.37 -4.41
CA ILE A 193 6.70 1.95 -5.30
C ILE A 193 7.15 1.99 -6.77
N ARG A 194 6.99 0.88 -7.49
CA ARG A 194 7.45 0.73 -8.88
C ARG A 194 6.41 0.08 -9.79
N PRO A 195 5.90 0.77 -10.84
CA PRO A 195 5.96 2.22 -11.06
C PRO A 195 5.03 3.01 -10.12
N VAL A 196 5.17 4.34 -10.10
CA VAL A 196 4.32 5.27 -9.32
C VAL A 196 4.08 6.57 -10.10
N HIS A 197 3.18 7.44 -9.63
CA HIS A 197 2.80 8.70 -10.30
C HIS A 197 2.24 8.50 -11.71
N THR A 198 1.60 7.36 -11.99
CA THR A 198 0.90 7.18 -13.27
C THR A 198 -0.29 8.13 -13.36
N THR A 199 -0.80 8.39 -14.56
CA THR A 199 -1.98 9.25 -14.75
C THR A 199 -3.25 8.74 -14.04
N ASN A 200 -3.24 7.48 -13.60
CA ASN A 200 -4.34 6.85 -12.87
C ASN A 200 -4.06 6.77 -11.36
N ASP A 201 -2.91 7.26 -10.89
CA ASP A 201 -2.60 7.36 -9.47
C ASP A 201 -2.97 8.76 -8.93
N GLY A 202 -3.78 8.80 -7.87
CA GLY A 202 -4.10 10.00 -7.11
C GLY A 202 -3.04 10.33 -6.04
N ASP A 203 -1.77 10.21 -6.37
CA ASP A 203 -0.69 10.28 -5.38
C ASP A 203 -0.61 11.67 -4.75
N THR A 204 -0.81 11.74 -3.42
CA THR A 204 -0.89 13.02 -2.69
C THR A 204 -0.21 12.91 -1.33
N ILE A 205 0.64 13.88 -0.98
CA ILE A 205 1.25 13.99 0.35
C ILE A 205 0.91 15.33 1.01
N PHE A 206 0.35 15.28 2.22
CA PHE A 206 0.13 16.44 3.08
C PHE A 206 1.22 16.58 4.12
N THR A 207 1.64 17.82 4.43
CA THR A 207 2.56 18.09 5.54
C THR A 207 1.84 18.86 6.64
N VAL A 208 1.93 18.36 7.87
CA VAL A 208 1.37 18.95 9.09
C VAL A 208 2.51 19.31 10.03
N ALA A 209 2.53 20.55 10.49
CA ALA A 209 3.58 21.10 11.35
C ALA A 209 2.97 21.71 12.61
N THR A 210 3.33 21.22 13.81
CA THR A 210 2.76 21.73 15.07
C THR A 210 3.41 23.03 15.55
N GLY A 211 4.63 23.33 15.07
CA GLY A 211 5.34 24.58 15.36
C GLY A 211 5.96 24.68 16.75
N GLU A 212 6.28 23.54 17.37
CA GLU A 212 6.90 23.50 18.71
C GLU A 212 8.40 23.83 18.67
N ILE A 213 9.09 23.46 17.58
CA ILE A 213 10.50 23.76 17.36
C ILE A 213 10.58 24.93 16.38
N ALA A 214 10.92 26.09 16.93
CA ALA A 214 11.23 27.25 16.14
C ALA A 214 12.43 26.94 15.22
N PRO A 215 12.47 27.48 13.99
CA PRO A 215 13.70 27.46 13.22
C PRO A 215 14.73 28.21 14.07
N ASP A 216 15.95 27.68 14.20
CA ASP A 216 17.02 28.52 14.72
C ASP A 216 17.28 29.60 13.66
N LEU A 217 16.64 30.76 13.85
CA LEU A 217 16.73 31.91 12.95
C LEU A 217 18.06 32.67 13.13
N THR A 218 18.90 32.28 14.10
CA THR A 218 20.19 32.93 14.36
C THR A 218 21.35 32.34 13.55
N ALA A 219 21.24 31.08 13.13
CA ALA A 219 21.93 30.57 11.96
C ALA A 219 21.03 30.79 10.74
N GLY A 220 21.56 31.07 9.55
CA GLY A 220 20.78 31.33 8.32
C GLY A 220 19.97 30.13 7.77
N ASP A 221 19.41 29.28 8.64
CA ASP A 221 19.10 27.86 8.42
C ASP A 221 17.60 27.56 8.23
N SER A 222 16.78 28.54 7.87
CA SER A 222 15.35 28.30 7.56
C SER A 222 15.17 27.34 6.36
N GLN A 223 16.16 27.25 5.47
CA GLN A 223 16.19 26.22 4.42
C GLN A 223 16.68 24.87 4.95
N ALA A 224 17.63 24.86 5.90
CA ALA A 224 18.17 23.63 6.48
C ALA A 224 17.10 22.84 7.25
N ILE A 225 16.12 23.50 7.89
CA ILE A 225 15.01 22.79 8.54
C ILE A 225 14.07 22.13 7.53
N VAL A 226 13.81 22.77 6.39
CA VAL A 226 12.98 22.18 5.31
C VAL A 226 13.67 20.94 4.76
N ASP A 227 14.96 21.04 4.47
CA ASP A 227 15.72 19.92 3.92
C ASP A 227 15.85 18.78 4.93
N THR A 228 16.07 19.11 6.21
CA THR A 228 16.12 18.11 7.30
C THR A 228 14.78 17.39 7.45
N VAL A 229 13.68 18.13 7.55
CA VAL A 229 12.33 17.53 7.67
C VAL A 229 11.99 16.75 6.41
N GLY A 230 12.33 17.26 5.23
CA GLY A 230 12.12 16.59 3.95
C GLY A 230 12.86 15.25 3.89
N VAL A 231 14.16 15.22 4.20
CA VAL A 231 14.96 13.98 4.19
C VAL A 231 14.46 12.96 5.21
N LEU A 232 14.19 13.40 6.45
CA LEU A 232 13.65 12.51 7.49
C LEU A 232 12.24 12.03 7.15
N GLY A 233 11.41 12.91 6.58
CA GLY A 233 10.05 12.62 6.13
C GLY A 233 10.03 11.62 4.97
N THR A 234 10.95 11.75 4.01
CA THR A 234 11.13 10.78 2.93
C THR A 234 11.49 9.42 3.51
N HIS A 235 12.47 9.35 4.41
CA HIS A 235 12.85 8.09 5.05
C HIS A 235 11.69 7.47 5.86
N ALA A 236 10.99 8.28 6.66
CA ALA A 236 9.81 7.83 7.39
C ALA A 236 8.72 7.30 6.45
N MET A 237 8.45 7.99 5.34
CA MET A 237 7.44 7.59 4.38
C MET A 237 7.79 6.27 3.67
N GLU A 238 9.06 6.05 3.30
CA GLU A 238 9.51 4.77 2.75
C GLU A 238 9.22 3.61 3.73
N GLN A 239 9.58 3.78 5.01
CA GLN A 239 9.32 2.79 6.05
C GLN A 239 7.82 2.59 6.31
N ALA A 240 7.03 3.66 6.25
CA ALA A 240 5.58 3.59 6.38
C ALA A 240 4.97 2.78 5.22
N ILE A 241 5.38 3.01 3.98
CA ILE A 241 4.89 2.25 2.81
C ILE A 241 5.22 0.77 2.94
N ARG A 242 6.45 0.42 3.31
CA ARG A 242 6.86 -0.99 3.52
C ARG A 242 6.06 -1.62 4.65
N SER A 243 5.89 -0.91 5.77
CA SER A 243 5.08 -1.37 6.90
C SER A 243 3.61 -1.62 6.52
N ALA A 244 3.04 -0.81 5.60
CA ALA A 244 1.65 -0.94 5.16
C ALA A 244 1.35 -2.28 4.49
N VAL A 245 2.31 -2.82 3.74
CA VAL A 245 2.16 -4.11 3.06
C VAL A 245 2.55 -5.27 3.97
N MET A 246 3.63 -5.12 4.75
CA MET A 246 4.12 -6.18 5.65
C MET A 246 3.17 -6.51 6.81
N HIS A 247 2.33 -5.55 7.20
CA HIS A 247 1.32 -5.74 8.26
C HIS A 247 -0.11 -5.85 7.71
N ALA A 248 -0.27 -6.00 6.39
CA ALA A 248 -1.58 -6.23 5.79
C ALA A 248 -2.07 -7.65 6.11
N GLU A 249 -3.38 -7.78 6.37
CA GLU A 249 -4.04 -9.08 6.53
C GLU A 249 -4.89 -9.36 5.29
N PRO A 250 -4.94 -10.61 4.78
CA PRO A 250 -5.75 -10.92 3.60
C PRO A 250 -7.23 -10.59 3.84
N LEU A 251 -7.92 -10.11 2.80
CA LEU A 251 -9.32 -9.71 2.90
C LEU A 251 -10.06 -10.01 1.61
N CYS A 252 -11.26 -10.62 1.71
CA CYS A 252 -12.15 -10.91 0.59
C CYS A 252 -11.48 -11.62 -0.61
N GLY A 253 -10.58 -12.57 -0.33
CA GLY A 253 -9.85 -13.33 -1.37
C GLY A 253 -8.64 -12.60 -1.96
N VAL A 254 -8.31 -11.40 -1.49
CA VAL A 254 -7.06 -10.71 -1.83
C VAL A 254 -5.99 -11.12 -0.82
N PRO A 255 -4.91 -11.82 -1.23
CA PRO A 255 -3.87 -12.28 -0.33
C PRO A 255 -2.97 -11.13 0.12
N ALA A 256 -2.42 -11.22 1.33
CA ALA A 256 -1.37 -10.33 1.82
C ALA A 256 0.03 -10.93 1.57
N THR A 257 1.06 -10.16 1.93
CA THR A 257 2.43 -10.68 1.97
C THR A 257 2.54 -11.84 2.97
N LEU A 258 3.42 -12.81 2.68
CA LEU A 258 3.65 -13.99 3.53
C LEU A 258 4.42 -13.63 4.80
#